data_AF-A0A9W8MX53-F1
#
_entry.id   AF-A0A9W8MX53-F1
#
_cell.length_a   1.000
_cell.length_b   1.000
_cell.length_c   1.000
_cell.angle_alpha   90.00
_cell.angle_beta   90.00
_cell.angle_gamma   90.00
#
_symmetry.space_group_name_H-M   'P 1'
#
loop_
_entity.id
_entity.type
_entity.pdbx_description
1 polymer ?
#
loop_
_entity_poly.entity_id
_entity_poly.type
_entity_poly.pdbx_seq_one_letter_code
_entity_poly.pdbx_strand_id
1 'polypeptide(L)'
;MTRTARAAYPRAVIHDRHDSRSGLDTSLRKSGAGQHNWGSIANERELESAAFEDEIHDEEEVVEAATENVSSSPTSSEAEKPEIVRSTSSLSDDELEKARQFRKNAFKKTGEIDLTAIARTSAAVSTSPILRDDKITRSTSAGL
;
A
#
# COMPACT_ATOMS: atom_id res chain seq x y z
N MET A 1 -1.25 24.85 4.14
CA MET A 1 -2.15 25.43 5.16
C MET A 1 -1.47 26.63 5.79
N THR A 2 -2.04 27.82 5.71
CA THR A 2 -1.42 29.07 6.20
C THR A 2 -2.09 29.50 7.52
N ARG A 3 -1.29 29.59 8.60
CA ARG A 3 -1.73 30.19 9.87
C ARG A 3 -1.61 31.71 9.74
N THR A 4 -2.72 32.42 9.55
CA THR A 4 -2.75 33.89 9.52
C THR A 4 -2.94 34.46 10.92
N ALA A 5 -2.57 35.72 11.17
CA ALA A 5 -2.81 36.39 12.46
C ALA A 5 -4.29 36.39 12.88
N ARG A 6 -5.23 36.25 11.92
CA ARG A 6 -6.67 36.10 12.17
C ARG A 6 -7.03 34.74 12.79
N ALA A 7 -6.26 33.69 12.50
CA ALA A 7 -6.45 32.37 13.09
C ALA A 7 -6.04 32.32 14.58
N ALA A 8 -5.26 33.28 15.05
CA ALA A 8 -4.87 33.42 16.47
C ALA A 8 -5.91 34.19 17.31
N TYR A 9 -6.98 34.71 16.71
CA TYR A 9 -8.01 35.44 17.44
C TYR A 9 -8.78 34.48 18.36
N PRO A 10 -9.10 34.82 19.62
CA PRO A 10 -9.72 33.87 20.57
C PRO A 10 -11.01 33.22 20.04
N ARG A 11 -11.86 34.00 19.35
CA ARG A 11 -13.08 33.47 18.72
C ARG A 11 -12.78 32.52 17.56
N ALA A 12 -11.69 32.75 16.82
CA ALA A 12 -11.28 31.88 15.74
C ALA A 12 -10.76 30.54 16.29
N VAL A 13 -9.98 30.55 17.37
CA VAL A 13 -9.49 29.33 18.05
C VAL A 13 -10.64 28.49 18.60
N ILE A 14 -11.67 29.13 19.18
CA ILE A 14 -12.86 28.43 19.70
C ILE A 14 -13.63 27.73 18.57
N HIS A 15 -13.71 28.34 17.39
CA HIS A 15 -14.41 27.79 16.23
C HIS A 15 -13.52 26.99 15.27
N ASP A 16 -12.22 26.87 15.57
CA ASP A 16 -11.26 26.07 14.78
C ASP A 16 -11.55 24.58 14.92
N ARG A 17 -12.09 24.19 16.08
CA ARG A 17 -12.69 22.86 16.26
C ARG A 17 -13.92 22.79 15.38
N HIS A 18 -13.95 21.86 14.43
CA HIS A 18 -15.11 21.56 13.59
C HIS A 18 -16.25 20.90 14.39
N ASP A 19 -16.58 21.45 15.55
CA ASP A 19 -17.66 20.97 16.39
C ASP A 19 -18.99 21.23 15.68
N SER A 20 -19.80 20.19 15.58
CA SER A 20 -21.06 20.22 14.84
C SER A 20 -22.01 21.27 15.40
N ARG A 21 -22.41 22.21 14.53
CA ARG A 21 -23.34 23.32 14.88
C ARG A 21 -24.72 22.84 15.36
N SER A 22 -25.07 21.60 15.08
CA SER A 22 -26.33 20.95 15.48
C SER A 22 -26.32 20.40 16.91
N GLY A 23 -25.16 20.39 17.59
CA GLY A 23 -25.00 19.77 18.92
C GLY A 23 -25.07 18.25 18.90
N LEU A 24 -25.23 17.62 17.72
CA LEU A 24 -25.15 16.19 17.55
C LEU A 24 -23.71 15.80 17.23
N ASP A 25 -23.15 14.87 18.00
CA ASP A 25 -21.85 14.30 17.67
C ASP A 25 -21.97 13.50 16.36
N THR A 26 -21.27 13.95 15.32
CA THR A 26 -21.24 13.30 14.01
C THR A 26 -20.07 12.34 13.87
N SER A 27 -19.23 12.20 14.91
CA SER A 27 -18.04 11.34 14.89
C SER A 27 -18.39 9.88 14.58
N LEU A 28 -19.48 9.38 15.17
CA LEU A 28 -19.91 7.99 15.06
C LEU A 28 -21.40 7.89 14.72
N ARG A 29 -21.73 7.99 13.43
CA ARG A 29 -23.11 7.78 12.97
C ARG A 29 -23.53 6.34 13.26
N LYS A 30 -24.60 6.17 14.04
CA LYS A 30 -25.12 4.85 14.48
C LYS A 30 -24.07 4.01 15.23
N SER A 31 -23.18 4.65 16.00
CA SER A 31 -22.12 3.96 16.75
C SER A 31 -21.21 3.08 15.89
N GLY A 32 -21.03 3.44 14.61
CA GLY A 32 -20.24 2.65 13.66
C GLY A 32 -20.97 1.44 13.05
N ALA A 33 -22.23 1.18 13.42
CA ALA A 33 -23.01 0.08 12.86
C ALA A 33 -23.47 0.35 11.42
N GLY A 34 -23.40 -0.67 10.55
CA GLY A 34 -23.92 -0.67 9.17
C GLY A 34 -22.86 -0.97 8.10
N GLN A 35 -23.33 -1.38 6.92
CA GLN A 35 -22.49 -1.90 5.83
C GLN A 35 -21.38 -0.96 5.34
N HIS A 36 -21.58 0.35 5.44
CA HIS A 36 -20.63 1.37 4.97
C HIS A 36 -19.93 2.12 6.12
N ASN A 37 -20.06 1.63 7.34
CA ASN A 37 -19.39 2.18 8.51
C ASN A 37 -18.22 1.27 8.92
N TRP A 38 -17.38 1.75 9.82
CA TRP A 38 -16.14 1.09 10.25
C TRP A 38 -16.34 -0.05 11.25
N GLY A 39 -17.58 -0.51 11.45
CA GLY A 39 -17.92 -1.50 12.46
C GLY A 39 -18.36 -0.87 13.79
N SER A 40 -19.14 -1.64 14.54
CA SER A 40 -19.64 -1.27 15.86
C SER A 40 -18.79 -1.93 16.93
N ILE A 41 -18.46 -1.18 17.99
CA ILE A 41 -17.73 -1.72 19.15
C ILE A 41 -18.47 -2.87 19.83
N ALA A 42 -19.81 -2.88 19.77
CA ALA A 42 -20.61 -3.95 20.36
C ALA A 42 -20.36 -5.31 19.70
N ASN A 43 -19.91 -5.32 18.44
CA ASN A 43 -19.70 -6.54 17.66
C ASN A 43 -18.22 -6.92 17.58
N GLU A 44 -17.32 -6.15 18.21
CA GLU A 44 -15.86 -6.33 18.13
C GLU A 44 -15.47 -7.77 18.51
N ARG A 45 -16.00 -8.27 19.63
CA ARG A 45 -15.71 -9.64 20.12
C ARG A 45 -16.07 -10.73 19.11
N GLU A 46 -17.21 -10.62 18.44
CA GLU A 46 -17.68 -11.65 17.48
C GLU A 46 -16.83 -11.61 16.21
N LEU A 47 -16.45 -10.41 15.76
CA LEU A 47 -15.58 -10.23 14.61
C LEU A 47 -14.18 -10.75 14.87
N GLU A 48 -13.64 -10.53 16.08
CA GLU A 48 -12.35 -11.09 16.49
C GLU A 48 -12.37 -12.63 16.53
N SER A 49 -13.43 -13.25 17.07
CA SER A 49 -13.53 -14.70 17.08
C SER A 49 -13.67 -15.28 15.67
N ALA A 50 -14.48 -14.66 14.81
CA ALA A 50 -14.66 -15.12 13.43
C ALA A 50 -13.36 -15.00 12.63
N ALA A 51 -12.62 -13.89 12.79
CA ALA A 51 -11.33 -13.72 12.12
C ALA A 51 -10.31 -14.78 12.57
N PHE A 52 -10.31 -15.15 13.85
CA PHE A 52 -9.44 -16.22 14.36
C PHE A 52 -9.83 -17.59 13.82
N GLU A 53 -11.13 -17.87 13.70
CA GLU A 53 -11.62 -19.11 13.08
C GLU A 53 -11.27 -19.19 11.59
N ASP A 54 -11.39 -18.08 10.85
CA ASP A 54 -10.99 -17.97 9.45
C ASP A 54 -9.48 -18.23 9.28
N GLU A 55 -8.62 -17.67 10.14
CA GLU A 55 -7.17 -17.91 10.11
C GLU A 55 -6.83 -19.38 10.34
N ILE A 56 -7.48 -20.04 11.31
CA ILE A 56 -7.28 -21.48 11.56
C ILE A 56 -7.71 -22.30 10.34
N HIS A 57 -8.83 -21.94 9.71
CA HIS A 57 -9.32 -22.66 8.54
C HIS A 57 -8.37 -22.55 7.35
N ASP A 58 -7.87 -21.34 7.09
CA ASP A 58 -6.88 -21.09 6.04
C ASP A 58 -5.56 -21.85 6.31
N GLU A 59 -5.11 -21.90 7.57
CA GLU A 59 -3.92 -22.68 7.97
C GLU A 59 -4.12 -24.18 7.75
N GLU A 60 -5.27 -24.74 8.13
CA GLU A 60 -5.60 -26.15 7.91
C GLU A 60 -5.68 -26.49 6.43
N GLU A 61 -6.30 -25.63 5.61
CA GLU A 61 -6.36 -25.79 4.15
C GLU A 61 -4.95 -25.81 3.53
N VAL A 62 -4.05 -24.93 3.97
CA VAL A 62 -2.66 -24.90 3.48
C VAL A 62 -1.90 -26.18 3.88
N VAL A 63 -2.11 -26.71 5.08
CA VAL A 63 -1.48 -27.95 5.54
C VAL A 63 -1.99 -29.15 4.73
N GLU A 64 -3.30 -29.27 4.51
CA GLU A 64 -3.89 -30.33 3.69
C GLU A 64 -3.44 -30.26 2.21
N ALA A 65 -3.38 -29.05 1.64
CA ALA A 65 -2.83 -28.86 0.29
C ALA A 65 -1.33 -29.23 0.21
N ALA A 66 -0.58 -29.04 1.30
CA ALA A 66 0.82 -29.43 1.37
C ALA A 66 1.00 -30.94 1.53
N THR A 67 0.13 -31.64 2.29
CA THR A 67 0.20 -33.09 2.50
C THR A 67 -0.22 -33.90 1.26
N GLU A 68 -1.14 -33.40 0.44
CA GLU A 68 -1.49 -34.04 -0.84
C GLU A 68 -0.37 -33.92 -1.90
N ASN A 69 0.55 -32.97 -1.75
CA ASN A 69 1.61 -32.69 -2.74
C ASN A 69 2.97 -33.37 -2.43
N VAL A 70 3.08 -34.19 -1.37
CA VAL A 70 4.36 -34.77 -0.89
C VAL A 70 4.78 -36.07 -1.63
N SER A 71 4.11 -36.49 -2.69
CA SER A 71 4.57 -37.64 -3.51
C SER A 71 5.69 -37.28 -4.52
N SER A 72 6.17 -36.04 -4.53
CA SER A 72 7.28 -35.61 -5.38
C SER A 72 8.14 -34.56 -4.68
N SER A 73 9.15 -35.03 -3.95
CA SER A 73 10.26 -34.23 -3.39
C SER A 73 11.43 -34.19 -4.39
N PRO A 74 12.33 -33.17 -4.37
CA PRO A 74 13.14 -32.92 -3.17
C PRO A 74 13.49 -31.45 -2.82
N THR A 75 13.91 -31.33 -1.54
CA THR A 75 15.03 -30.53 -0.98
C THR A 75 14.87 -29.04 -0.57
N SER A 76 14.80 -28.86 0.75
CA SER A 76 15.53 -27.91 1.63
C SER A 76 15.29 -26.38 1.60
N SER A 77 14.82 -25.92 2.77
CA SER A 77 15.21 -24.74 3.56
C SER A 77 14.83 -23.32 3.11
N GLU A 78 14.31 -22.58 4.10
CA GLU A 78 13.92 -21.17 4.12
C GLU A 78 12.73 -20.83 3.22
N ALA A 79 11.61 -20.42 3.82
CA ALA A 79 10.51 -19.80 3.11
C ALA A 79 10.95 -18.42 2.61
N GLU A 80 11.79 -18.39 1.57
CA GLU A 80 11.92 -17.21 0.73
C GLU A 80 10.56 -16.98 0.08
N LYS A 81 9.99 -15.80 0.34
CA LYS A 81 8.87 -15.25 -0.42
C LYS A 81 9.07 -15.62 -1.88
N PRO A 82 8.05 -16.08 -2.62
CA PRO A 82 8.23 -16.51 -3.99
C PRO A 82 8.97 -15.39 -4.72
N GLU A 83 10.21 -15.68 -5.13
CA GLU A 83 10.92 -14.78 -6.01
C GLU A 83 9.97 -14.64 -7.19
N ILE A 84 9.40 -13.45 -7.36
CA ILE A 84 8.61 -13.13 -8.53
C ILE A 84 9.66 -13.07 -9.64
N VAL A 85 10.07 -14.24 -10.12
CA VAL A 85 10.85 -14.43 -11.33
C VAL A 85 9.91 -13.98 -12.43
N ARG A 86 9.89 -12.67 -12.65
CA ARG A 86 9.20 -12.07 -13.78
C ARG A 86 9.81 -12.73 -15.00
N SER A 87 8.98 -13.42 -15.78
CA SER A 87 9.35 -14.13 -17.00
C SER A 87 9.91 -13.15 -18.04
N THR A 88 11.12 -12.67 -17.84
CA THR A 88 11.88 -11.89 -18.83
C THR A 88 12.74 -12.80 -19.70
N SER A 89 12.80 -14.11 -19.40
CA SER A 89 13.59 -15.11 -20.11
C SER A 89 13.05 -15.47 -21.50
N SER A 90 11.85 -14.99 -21.87
CA SER A 90 11.24 -15.22 -23.18
C SER A 90 11.35 -14.05 -24.17
N LEU A 91 11.94 -12.92 -23.76
CA LEU A 91 12.10 -11.74 -24.62
C LEU A 91 13.55 -11.59 -25.07
N SER A 92 13.73 -11.33 -26.37
CA SER A 92 15.05 -11.09 -26.94
C SER A 92 15.62 -9.73 -26.53
N ASP A 93 16.95 -9.59 -26.51
CA ASP A 93 17.62 -8.32 -26.19
C ASP A 93 17.16 -7.18 -27.11
N ASP A 94 16.90 -7.48 -28.38
CA ASP A 94 16.38 -6.54 -29.38
C ASP A 94 15.00 -5.98 -29.00
N GLU A 95 14.13 -6.82 -28.42
CA GLU A 95 12.80 -6.41 -27.98
C GLU A 95 12.88 -5.55 -26.72
N LEU A 96 13.81 -5.84 -25.82
CA LEU A 96 14.07 -5.04 -24.62
C LEU A 96 14.56 -3.63 -24.99
N GLU A 97 15.44 -3.50 -25.98
CA GLU A 97 15.92 -2.19 -26.44
C GLU A 97 14.81 -1.36 -27.08
N LYS A 98 13.98 -1.96 -27.94
CA LYS A 98 12.83 -1.30 -28.55
C LYS A 98 11.83 -0.84 -27.49
N ALA A 99 11.56 -1.68 -26.48
CA ALA A 99 10.70 -1.34 -25.36
C ALA A 99 11.26 -0.16 -24.53
N ARG A 100 12.57 -0.11 -24.29
CA ARG A 100 13.23 1.04 -23.64
C ARG A 100 13.10 2.32 -24.45
N GLN A 101 13.30 2.27 -25.75
CA GLN A 101 13.17 3.43 -26.64
C GLN A 101 11.72 3.95 -26.69
N PHE A 102 10.73 3.05 -26.74
CA PHE A 102 9.32 3.41 -26.68
C PHE A 102 9.00 4.19 -25.41
N ARG A 103 9.40 3.69 -24.23
CA ARG A 103 9.14 4.36 -22.94
C ARG A 103 9.86 5.69 -22.80
N LYS A 104 11.09 5.82 -23.34
CA LYS A 104 11.82 7.09 -23.38
C LYS A 104 11.11 8.18 -24.21
N ASN A 105 10.34 7.78 -25.21
CA ASN A 105 9.63 8.70 -26.11
C ASN A 105 8.14 8.85 -25.77
N ALA A 106 7.56 7.92 -25.02
CA ALA A 106 6.15 7.93 -24.63
C ALA A 106 5.74 9.19 -23.85
N PHE A 107 6.65 9.76 -23.06
CA PHE A 107 6.39 10.98 -22.27
C PHE A 107 6.73 12.29 -22.98
N LYS A 108 7.27 12.23 -24.21
CA LYS A 108 7.65 13.44 -24.98
C LYS A 108 6.48 14.06 -25.74
N LYS A 109 5.42 13.30 -26.00
CA LYS A 109 4.21 13.78 -26.67
C LYS A 109 3.16 14.15 -25.62
N THR A 110 2.80 15.43 -25.57
CA THR A 110 1.76 15.92 -24.67
C THR A 110 0.38 15.56 -25.22
N GLY A 111 -0.39 14.75 -24.48
CA GLY A 111 -1.84 14.60 -24.68
C GLY A 111 -2.36 13.17 -24.74
N GLU A 112 -1.56 12.20 -25.16
CA GLU A 112 -2.04 10.81 -25.33
C GLU A 112 -0.93 9.82 -25.02
N ILE A 113 -1.02 9.22 -23.82
CA ILE A 113 -0.09 8.21 -23.34
C ILE A 113 -0.80 6.87 -23.43
N ASP A 114 -0.35 6.00 -24.32
CA ASP A 114 -0.90 4.65 -24.45
C ASP A 114 -0.46 3.78 -23.27
N LEU A 115 -1.35 3.66 -22.29
CA LEU A 115 -1.15 2.84 -21.10
C LEU A 115 -1.00 1.35 -21.44
N THR A 116 -1.62 0.89 -22.53
CA THR A 116 -1.55 -0.52 -22.94
C THR A 116 -0.16 -0.86 -23.48
N ALA A 117 0.44 0.05 -24.25
CA ALA A 117 1.82 -0.10 -24.70
C ALA A 117 2.84 0.01 -23.55
N ILE A 118 2.56 0.82 -22.52
CA ILE A 118 3.38 0.88 -21.30
C ILE A 118 3.30 -0.44 -20.51
N ALA A 119 2.13 -1.05 -20.40
CA ALA A 119 1.96 -2.33 -19.73
C ALA A 119 2.75 -3.45 -20.43
N ARG A 120 2.71 -3.49 -21.77
CA ARG A 120 3.48 -4.45 -22.58
C ARG A 120 5.00 -4.25 -22.47
N THR A 121 5.46 -3.02 -22.31
CA THR A 121 6.89 -2.68 -22.18
C THR A 121 7.37 -2.62 -20.73
N SER A 122 6.53 -3.01 -19.77
CA SER A 122 6.80 -2.95 -18.32
C SER A 122 8.06 -3.71 -17.93
N ALA A 123 8.29 -4.88 -18.53
CA ALA A 123 9.43 -5.77 -18.30
C ALA A 123 10.80 -5.12 -18.57
N ALA A 124 10.89 -4.12 -19.45
CA ALA A 124 12.15 -3.52 -19.86
C ALA A 124 12.77 -2.55 -18.83
N VAL A 125 12.04 -2.20 -17.77
CA VAL A 125 12.46 -1.28 -16.69
C VAL A 125 12.21 -1.95 -15.34
N SER A 126 13.02 -2.95 -15.03
CA SER A 126 13.06 -3.59 -13.71
C SER A 126 14.38 -3.22 -13.05
N THR A 127 14.45 -2.03 -12.47
CA THR A 127 15.57 -1.61 -11.63
C THR A 127 15.00 -1.00 -10.36
N SER A 128 15.38 -1.54 -9.21
CA SER A 128 15.06 -0.91 -7.92
C SER A 128 15.68 0.48 -7.86
N PRO A 129 15.00 1.46 -7.22
CA PRO A 129 15.58 2.77 -6.99
C PRO A 129 16.86 2.61 -6.16
N ILE A 130 17.95 3.21 -6.64
CA ILE A 130 19.23 3.21 -5.94
C ILE A 130 19.05 4.07 -4.69
N LEU A 131 19.16 3.46 -3.50
CA LEU A 131 19.10 4.17 -2.23
C LEU A 131 20.27 5.18 -2.20
N ARG A 132 19.98 6.48 -2.31
CA ARG A 132 20.97 7.52 -2.07
C ARG A 132 20.98 7.80 -0.57
N ASP A 133 22.02 7.36 0.12
CA ASP A 133 22.25 7.65 1.55
C ASP A 133 22.54 9.14 1.74
N ASP A 134 21.49 9.97 1.82
CA ASP A 134 21.61 11.35 2.27
C ASP A 134 21.78 11.34 3.81
N LYS A 135 23.04 11.46 4.25
CA LYS A 135 23.41 11.61 5.66
C LYS A 135 22.79 12.89 6.24
N ILE A 136 21.70 12.76 6.98
CA ILE A 136 21.13 13.83 7.80
C ILE A 136 22.02 14.02 9.03
N THR A 137 22.94 14.97 8.97
CA THR A 137 23.67 15.44 10.16
C THR A 137 22.74 16.32 11.00
N ARG A 138 22.11 15.75 12.04
CA ARG A 138 21.44 16.54 13.08
C ARG A 138 22.50 17.22 13.94
N SER A 139 22.74 18.51 13.73
CA SER A 139 23.48 19.35 14.67
C SER A 139 22.59 19.64 15.90
N THR A 140 22.92 19.02 17.03
CA THR A 140 22.40 19.35 18.35
C THR A 140 23.10 20.62 18.85
N SER A 141 22.41 21.78 18.85
CA SER A 141 22.87 22.96 19.57
C SER A 141 22.14 23.06 20.91
N ALA A 142 22.84 22.71 21.99
CA ALA A 142 22.49 23.08 23.35
C ALA A 142 22.99 24.51 23.64
N GLY A 143 22.13 25.34 24.22
CA GLY A 143 22.46 26.63 24.84
C GLY A 143 21.37 26.91 25.88
N LEU A 144 21.69 26.69 27.16
CA LEU A 144 22.12 27.67 28.17
C LEU A 144 20.95 28.52 28.68
#